data_AF-A0A3C0RXZ3-F1
#
_entry.id   AF-A0A3C0RXZ3-F1
#
_cell.length_a   1.000
_cell.length_b   1.000
_cell.length_c   1.000
_cell.angle_alpha   90.00
_cell.angle_beta   90.00
_cell.angle_gamma   90.00
#
_symmetry.space_group_name_H-M   'P 1'
#
loop_
_entity.id
_entity.type
_entity.pdbx_description
1 polymer ?
#
loop_
_entity_poly.entity_id
_entity_poly.type
_entity_poly.pdbx_seq_one_letter_code
_entity_poly.pdbx_strand_id
1 'polypeptide(L)'
;KLSFELSSPAQQEYIQEIGFEIETATGRYPFTSRSIVYPHVNQVTYFPKGILRVLNLPVNITAQKVAYISGMNDELAGSLRQLVGHLEIIPFESIGEMDLSGFDAVVLGIRIYNSHPLITGFHQLFRDYVEQGGVFIGQYNTPYDLHLTEVGAYPLVVSPERITDTESHISFLNPSHRILNYPNVIGQYDFQNWVQDRALFLPQKWASDFEPILRGQNGDNRTEDGLLLLHKKGKGYYIYNSLSLFRQLPAGVAGAYRLFANMLSLASR
;
A
#
# COMPACT_ATOMS: atom_id res chain seq x y z
N LYS A 1 20.30 -23.15 -9.36
CA LYS A 1 19.06 -22.39 -9.05
C LYS A 1 17.94 -23.40 -8.97
N LEU A 2 17.28 -23.56 -7.82
CA LEU A 2 16.07 -24.37 -7.69
C LEU A 2 14.87 -23.48 -8.01
N SER A 3 13.93 -24.02 -8.77
CA SER A 3 12.66 -23.37 -9.11
C SER A 3 11.54 -24.35 -8.82
N PHE A 4 10.49 -23.88 -8.18
CA PHE A 4 9.29 -24.65 -7.87
C PHE A 4 8.09 -23.72 -7.97
N GLU A 5 6.92 -24.31 -8.24
CA GLU A 5 5.64 -23.61 -8.27
C GLU A 5 4.83 -24.05 -7.06
N LEU A 6 4.15 -23.10 -6.41
CA LEU A 6 3.26 -23.36 -5.29
C LEU A 6 1.84 -23.04 -5.72
N SER A 7 0.95 -24.03 -5.61
CA SER A 7 -0.49 -23.87 -5.81
C SER A 7 -1.21 -24.27 -4.54
N SER A 8 -2.18 -23.47 -4.09
CA SER A 8 -3.07 -23.85 -2.99
C SER A 8 -4.49 -24.06 -3.51
N PRO A 9 -5.13 -25.22 -3.22
CA PRO A 9 -6.54 -25.42 -3.50
C PRO A 9 -7.44 -24.83 -2.40
N ALA A 10 -6.86 -24.32 -1.31
CA ALA A 10 -7.63 -23.96 -0.14
C ALA A 10 -8.39 -22.65 -0.35
N GLN A 11 -9.62 -22.61 0.17
CA GLN A 11 -10.49 -21.44 0.11
C GLN A 11 -10.43 -20.60 1.40
N GLN A 12 -9.69 -21.06 2.41
CA GLN A 12 -9.55 -20.38 3.70
C GLN A 12 -8.23 -19.63 3.80
N GLU A 13 -8.29 -18.49 4.48
CA GLU A 13 -7.15 -17.68 4.84
C GLU A 13 -6.24 -18.43 5.81
N TYR A 14 -5.00 -18.65 5.40
CA TYR A 14 -3.97 -19.10 6.31
C TYR A 14 -2.60 -18.61 5.83
N ILE A 15 -1.70 -18.44 6.79
CA ILE A 15 -0.28 -18.23 6.53
C ILE A 15 0.42 -19.57 6.73
N GLN A 16 1.05 -20.07 5.68
CA GLN A 16 1.94 -21.23 5.76
C GLN A 16 3.40 -20.76 5.76
N GLU A 17 4.22 -21.41 6.58
CA GLU A 17 5.66 -21.23 6.57
C GLU A 17 6.29 -22.45 5.90
N ILE A 18 6.98 -22.22 4.78
CA ILE A 18 7.75 -23.24 4.09
C ILE A 18 9.21 -23.05 4.48
N GLY A 19 9.74 -23.99 5.26
CA GLY A 19 11.15 -24.05 5.62
C GLY A 19 11.98 -24.69 4.52
N PHE A 20 13.18 -24.15 4.29
CA PHE A 20 14.19 -24.75 3.43
C PHE A 20 15.34 -25.27 4.29
N GLU A 21 15.75 -26.51 4.06
CA GLU A 21 16.94 -27.11 4.67
C GLU A 21 17.86 -27.71 3.63
N ILE A 22 19.16 -27.61 3.86
CA ILE A 22 20.18 -28.32 3.08
C ILE A 22 20.67 -29.49 3.94
N GLU A 23 20.48 -30.71 3.45
CA GLU A 23 21.04 -31.92 4.05
C GLU A 23 22.40 -32.23 3.42
N THR A 24 23.40 -32.47 4.25
CA THR A 24 24.76 -32.84 3.86
C THR A 24 25.23 -34.02 4.70
N ALA A 25 26.41 -34.58 4.39
CA ALA A 25 27.02 -35.64 5.19
C ALA A 25 27.24 -35.27 6.67
N THR A 26 27.31 -33.97 7.00
CA THR A 26 27.58 -33.48 8.36
C THR A 26 26.33 -32.99 9.11
N GLY A 27 25.16 -33.02 8.47
CA GLY A 27 23.89 -32.63 9.10
C GLY A 27 22.97 -31.80 8.21
N ARG A 28 21.91 -31.29 8.84
CA ARG A 28 20.87 -30.45 8.21
C ARG A 28 21.02 -29.00 8.61
N TYR A 29 20.99 -28.12 7.62
CA TYR A 29 21.23 -26.69 7.80
C TYR A 29 20.02 -25.91 7.28
N PRO A 30 19.14 -25.43 8.18
CA PRO A 30 17.95 -24.66 7.80
C PRO A 30 18.22 -23.16 7.64
N PHE A 31 19.49 -22.74 7.69
CA PHE A 31 19.87 -21.34 7.75
C PHE A 31 20.26 -20.78 6.38
N THR A 32 19.85 -19.54 6.13
CA THR A 32 20.36 -18.69 5.06
C THR A 32 21.51 -17.84 5.58
N SER A 33 22.18 -17.09 4.71
CA SER A 33 23.15 -16.06 5.12
C SER A 33 22.67 -14.70 4.64
N ARG A 34 22.66 -13.71 5.54
CA ARG A 34 22.38 -12.31 5.23
C ARG A 34 23.49 -11.43 5.80
N SER A 35 23.86 -10.39 5.06
CA SER A 35 24.84 -9.41 5.50
C SER A 35 24.24 -8.01 5.48
N ILE A 36 24.46 -7.26 6.56
CA ILE A 36 24.18 -5.84 6.65
C ILE A 36 25.48 -5.12 6.29
N VAL A 37 25.47 -4.38 5.18
CA VAL A 37 26.65 -3.66 4.67
C VAL A 37 26.24 -2.21 4.43
N TYR A 38 26.76 -1.30 5.25
CA TYR A 38 26.62 0.14 5.08
C TYR A 38 27.99 0.81 5.23
N PRO A 39 28.28 1.91 4.49
CA PRO A 39 29.58 2.58 4.56
C PRO A 39 30.02 3.01 5.97
N HIS A 40 29.06 3.19 6.89
CA HIS A 40 29.26 3.75 8.23
C HIS A 40 29.04 2.73 9.37
N VAL A 41 28.81 1.45 9.07
CA VAL A 41 28.64 0.38 10.07
C VAL A 41 29.49 -0.82 9.69
N ASN A 42 30.10 -1.46 10.68
CA ASN A 42 30.82 -2.72 10.46
C ASN A 42 29.89 -3.76 9.83
N GLN A 43 30.40 -4.50 8.84
CA GLN A 43 29.63 -5.57 8.23
C GLN A 43 29.24 -6.61 9.27
N VAL A 44 27.93 -6.85 9.40
CA VAL A 44 27.39 -7.90 10.26
C VAL A 44 26.78 -8.98 9.37
N THR A 45 27.24 -10.23 9.53
CA THR A 45 26.63 -11.39 8.87
C THR A 45 25.87 -12.21 9.90
N TYR A 46 24.63 -12.56 9.59
CA TYR A 46 23.76 -13.36 10.44
C TYR A 46 23.07 -14.44 9.62
N PHE A 47 22.60 -15.48 10.31
CA PHE A 47 22.14 -16.72 9.68
C PHE A 47 20.68 -17.04 10.07
N PRO A 48 19.68 -16.32 9.51
CA PRO A 48 18.28 -16.58 9.82
C PRO A 48 17.82 -17.87 9.12
N LYS A 49 16.78 -18.52 9.67
CA LYS A 49 16.16 -19.67 9.00
C LYS A 49 15.66 -19.29 7.60
N GLY A 50 15.85 -20.17 6.63
CA GLY A 50 15.27 -20.03 5.30
C GLY A 50 13.79 -20.37 5.37
N ILE A 51 12.95 -19.37 5.61
CA ILE A 51 11.49 -19.53 5.65
C ILE A 51 10.88 -18.66 4.57
N LEU A 52 10.01 -19.25 3.76
CA LEU A 52 9.09 -18.55 2.87
C LEU A 52 7.71 -18.53 3.52
N ARG A 53 7.15 -17.35 3.73
CA ARG A 53 5.76 -17.18 4.17
C ARG A 53 4.87 -17.13 2.94
N VAL A 54 3.89 -18.03 2.89
CA VAL A 54 2.91 -18.13 1.81
C VAL A 54 1.56 -17.80 2.40
N LEU A 55 0.96 -16.71 1.92
CA LEU A 55 -0.40 -16.34 2.29
C LEU A 55 -1.34 -16.86 1.20
N ASN A 56 -2.21 -17.80 1.56
CA ASN A 56 -3.31 -18.16 0.71
C ASN A 56 -4.51 -17.29 1.06
N LEU A 57 -4.92 -16.43 0.14
CA LEU A 57 -5.92 -15.40 0.38
C LEU A 57 -6.84 -15.26 -0.82
N PRO A 58 -8.15 -15.50 -0.68
CA PRO A 58 -9.10 -15.13 -1.72
C PRO A 58 -9.19 -13.61 -1.79
N VAL A 59 -8.48 -13.02 -2.76
CA VAL A 59 -8.60 -11.61 -3.13
C VAL A 59 -9.12 -11.53 -4.55
N ASN A 60 -10.29 -10.93 -4.71
CA ASN A 60 -10.76 -10.55 -6.01
C ASN A 60 -10.12 -9.22 -6.40
N ILE A 61 -9.73 -9.08 -7.66
CA ILE A 61 -9.23 -7.84 -8.23
C ILE A 61 -9.65 -7.76 -9.69
N THR A 62 -10.10 -6.59 -10.10
CA THR A 62 -10.50 -6.33 -11.49
C THR A 62 -9.53 -5.42 -12.21
N ALA A 63 -8.76 -4.59 -11.49
CA ALA A 63 -7.60 -3.91 -12.06
C ALA A 63 -6.54 -4.93 -12.52
N GLN A 64 -6.13 -4.84 -13.77
CA GLN A 64 -5.15 -5.72 -14.40
C GLN A 64 -3.81 -5.04 -14.61
N LYS A 65 -3.82 -3.82 -15.15
CA LYS A 65 -2.61 -3.07 -15.49
C LYS A 65 -2.45 -1.88 -14.54
N VAL A 66 -1.45 -1.96 -13.67
CA VAL A 66 -1.18 -0.93 -12.65
C VAL A 66 0.21 -0.33 -12.84
N ALA A 67 0.29 0.99 -12.71
CA ALA A 67 1.56 1.71 -12.64
C ALA A 67 1.92 2.00 -11.18
N TYR A 68 3.19 1.77 -10.83
CA TYR A 68 3.77 2.20 -9.56
C TYR A 68 4.87 3.22 -9.82
N ILE A 69 4.63 4.47 -9.43
CA ILE A 69 5.61 5.54 -9.54
C ILE A 69 6.50 5.50 -8.30
N SER A 70 7.71 4.99 -8.47
CA SER A 70 8.62 4.70 -7.36
C SER A 70 9.33 5.97 -6.90
N GLY A 71 9.18 6.33 -5.62
CA GLY A 71 9.94 7.42 -5.00
C GLY A 71 11.24 6.96 -4.34
N MET A 72 11.29 5.70 -3.87
CA MET A 72 12.45 5.08 -3.21
C MET A 72 12.39 3.56 -3.41
N ASN A 73 13.38 2.82 -2.90
CA ASN A 73 13.25 1.37 -2.75
C ASN A 73 12.32 1.06 -1.57
N ASP A 74 11.16 0.49 -1.84
CA ASP A 74 10.24 -0.04 -0.84
C ASP A 74 9.71 -1.43 -1.24
N GLU A 75 9.08 -2.12 -0.30
CA GLU A 75 8.58 -3.48 -0.49
C GLU A 75 7.16 -3.51 -1.08
N LEU A 76 6.49 -2.36 -1.25
CA LEU A 76 5.11 -2.30 -1.74
C LEU A 76 5.00 -2.79 -3.18
N ALA A 77 5.99 -2.46 -4.02
CA ALA A 77 6.06 -2.96 -5.39
C ALA A 77 6.09 -4.50 -5.45
N GLY A 78 6.75 -5.15 -4.48
CA GLY A 78 6.79 -6.61 -4.37
C GLY A 78 5.43 -7.22 -4.04
N SER A 79 4.66 -6.57 -3.17
CA SER A 79 3.28 -6.97 -2.86
C SER A 79 2.32 -6.72 -4.03
N LEU A 80 2.46 -5.59 -4.72
CA LEU A 80 1.66 -5.26 -5.91
C LEU A 80 1.84 -6.29 -7.03
N ARG A 81 3.09 -6.72 -7.30
CA ARG A 81 3.37 -7.75 -8.32
C ARG A 81 2.65 -9.07 -8.10
N GLN A 82 2.35 -9.40 -6.84
CA GLN A 82 1.62 -10.62 -6.49
C GLN A 82 0.10 -10.45 -6.62
N LEU A 83 -0.38 -9.21 -6.61
CA LEU A 83 -1.80 -8.88 -6.61
C LEU A 83 -2.35 -8.61 -8.01
N VAL A 84 -1.59 -7.96 -8.90
CA VAL A 84 -2.07 -7.52 -10.22
C VAL A 84 -1.47 -8.34 -11.36
N GLY A 85 -2.20 -8.46 -12.49
CA GLY A 85 -1.73 -9.18 -13.67
C GLY A 85 -0.50 -8.55 -14.34
N HIS A 86 -0.43 -7.21 -14.34
CA HIS A 86 0.70 -6.45 -14.86
C HIS A 86 1.02 -5.25 -13.98
N LEU A 87 2.24 -5.22 -13.44
CA LEU A 87 2.78 -4.06 -12.73
C LEU A 87 3.92 -3.43 -13.52
N GLU A 88 3.77 -2.16 -13.86
CA GLU A 88 4.83 -1.34 -14.42
C GLU A 88 5.42 -0.45 -13.32
N ILE A 89 6.72 -0.58 -13.06
CA ILE A 89 7.43 0.30 -12.12
C ILE A 89 8.02 1.45 -12.92
N ILE A 90 7.56 2.66 -12.63
CA ILE A 90 7.94 3.88 -13.32
C ILE A 90 8.90 4.66 -12.40
N PRO A 91 10.16 4.90 -12.83
CA PRO A 91 11.06 5.81 -12.15
C PRO A 91 10.49 7.23 -12.13
N PHE A 92 10.77 8.00 -11.07
CA PHE A 92 10.27 9.37 -10.94
C PHE A 92 10.64 10.24 -12.16
N GLU A 93 11.84 10.06 -12.69
CA GLU A 93 12.39 10.84 -13.81
C GLU A 93 11.65 10.58 -15.13
N SER A 94 10.96 9.45 -15.25
CA SER A 94 10.26 9.05 -16.47
C SER A 94 8.80 9.53 -16.53
N ILE A 95 8.23 10.06 -15.43
CA ILE A 95 6.80 10.42 -15.36
C ILE A 95 6.36 11.32 -16.53
N GLY A 96 7.19 12.30 -16.90
CA GLY A 96 6.85 13.27 -17.94
C GLY A 96 6.72 12.71 -19.36
N GLU A 97 7.23 11.49 -19.58
CA GLU A 97 7.18 10.80 -20.88
C GLU A 97 6.08 9.74 -20.94
N MET A 98 5.40 9.48 -19.82
CA MET A 98 4.43 8.39 -19.69
C MET A 98 3.02 8.79 -20.11
N ASP A 99 2.38 7.91 -20.87
CA ASP A 99 0.94 7.92 -21.06
C ASP A 99 0.26 7.07 -19.96
N LEU A 100 -0.45 7.73 -19.05
CA LEU A 100 -1.13 7.07 -17.94
C LEU A 100 -2.46 6.42 -18.35
N SER A 101 -3.01 6.73 -19.53
CA SER A 101 -4.36 6.29 -19.95
C SER A 101 -4.49 4.77 -20.11
N GLY A 102 -3.36 4.08 -20.31
CA GLY A 102 -3.31 2.62 -20.44
C GLY A 102 -3.35 1.85 -19.12
N PHE A 103 -3.38 2.52 -17.96
CA PHE A 103 -3.42 1.87 -16.64
C PHE A 103 -4.81 1.94 -16.03
N ASP A 104 -5.24 0.85 -15.38
CA ASP A 104 -6.47 0.82 -14.58
C ASP A 104 -6.30 1.64 -13.29
N ALA A 105 -5.09 1.60 -12.72
CA ALA A 105 -4.71 2.36 -11.55
C ALA A 105 -3.24 2.82 -11.60
N VAL A 106 -2.97 4.00 -11.03
CA VAL A 106 -1.63 4.54 -10.82
C VAL A 106 -1.43 4.75 -9.32
N VAL A 107 -0.33 4.27 -8.78
CA VAL A 107 0.00 4.33 -7.36
C VAL A 107 1.30 5.07 -7.18
N LEU A 108 1.28 6.13 -6.36
CA LEU A 108 2.48 6.79 -5.92
C LEU A 108 3.16 5.98 -4.82
N GLY A 109 4.48 5.91 -4.91
CA GLY A 109 5.30 5.32 -3.86
C GLY A 109 5.26 6.12 -2.56
N ILE A 110 5.63 5.43 -1.49
CA ILE A 110 5.65 6.02 -0.16
C ILE A 110 6.62 7.21 -0.08
N ARG A 111 6.24 8.26 0.65
CA ARG A 111 7.04 9.47 0.90
C ARG A 111 7.54 10.16 -0.38
N ILE A 112 6.85 9.99 -1.50
CA ILE A 112 7.31 10.56 -2.76
C ILE A 112 7.34 12.10 -2.71
N TYR A 113 6.43 12.74 -1.98
CA TYR A 113 6.45 14.19 -1.79
C TYR A 113 7.58 14.66 -0.88
N ASN A 114 8.06 13.81 0.03
CA ASN A 114 9.24 14.10 0.84
C ASN A 114 10.54 13.98 0.04
N SER A 115 10.64 12.95 -0.81
CA SER A 115 11.87 12.64 -1.57
C SER A 115 11.98 13.42 -2.87
N HIS A 116 10.86 13.71 -3.54
CA HIS A 116 10.80 14.33 -4.85
C HIS A 116 9.80 15.50 -4.89
N PRO A 117 10.09 16.66 -4.28
CA PRO A 117 9.16 17.80 -4.24
C PRO A 117 8.70 18.30 -5.63
N LEU A 118 9.51 18.05 -6.66
CA LEU A 118 9.19 18.37 -8.06
C LEU A 118 8.00 17.58 -8.62
N ILE A 119 7.51 16.55 -7.92
CA ILE A 119 6.31 15.80 -8.29
C ILE A 119 5.08 16.72 -8.45
N THR A 120 5.08 17.85 -7.74
CA THR A 120 4.04 18.88 -7.84
C THR A 120 3.85 19.41 -9.27
N GLY A 121 4.90 19.40 -10.10
CA GLY A 121 4.83 19.75 -11.52
C GLY A 121 3.95 18.82 -12.36
N PHE A 122 3.72 17.58 -11.90
CA PHE A 122 2.91 16.58 -12.59
C PHE A 122 1.45 16.52 -12.09
N HIS A 123 1.04 17.39 -11.16
CA HIS A 123 -0.32 17.37 -10.63
C HIS A 123 -1.39 17.52 -11.71
N GLN A 124 -1.15 18.30 -12.76
CA GLN A 124 -2.12 18.42 -13.86
C GLN A 124 -2.28 17.10 -14.60
N LEU A 125 -1.18 16.43 -14.96
CA LEU A 125 -1.19 15.09 -15.58
C LEU A 125 -2.01 14.09 -14.74
N PHE A 126 -1.80 14.09 -13.41
CA PHE A 126 -2.53 13.19 -12.51
C PHE A 126 -4.03 13.50 -12.45
N ARG A 127 -4.40 14.78 -12.41
CA ARG A 127 -5.81 15.19 -12.42
C ARG A 127 -6.50 14.85 -13.73
N ASP A 128 -5.82 15.05 -14.86
CA ASP A 128 -6.35 14.71 -16.19
C ASP A 128 -6.61 13.20 -16.30
N TYR A 129 -5.67 12.38 -15.81
CA TYR A 129 -5.83 10.92 -15.74
C TYR A 129 -7.03 10.51 -14.88
N VAL A 130 -7.20 11.12 -13.69
CA VAL A 130 -8.36 10.86 -12.83
C VAL A 130 -9.67 11.26 -13.53
N GLU A 131 -9.73 12.44 -14.14
CA GLU A 131 -10.93 12.93 -14.81
C GLU A 131 -11.38 12.02 -15.97
N GLN A 132 -10.43 11.44 -16.69
CA GLN A 132 -10.66 10.49 -17.78
C GLN A 132 -11.17 9.11 -17.33
N GLY A 133 -11.12 8.81 -16.02
CA GLY A 133 -11.62 7.54 -15.47
C GLY A 133 -10.61 6.74 -14.68
N GLY A 134 -9.37 7.20 -14.58
CA GLY A 134 -8.31 6.50 -13.86
C GLY A 134 -8.51 6.50 -12.34
N VAL A 135 -7.99 5.47 -11.68
CA VAL A 135 -7.78 5.47 -10.23
C VAL A 135 -6.35 5.94 -9.95
N PHE A 136 -6.19 7.00 -9.17
CA PHE A 136 -4.88 7.51 -8.76
C PHE A 136 -4.74 7.49 -7.23
N ILE A 137 -3.73 6.79 -6.72
CA ILE A 137 -3.54 6.58 -5.28
C ILE A 137 -2.29 7.33 -4.82
N GLY A 138 -2.47 8.39 -4.03
CA GLY A 138 -1.43 8.99 -3.21
C GLY A 138 -1.39 8.32 -1.84
N GLN A 139 -0.21 8.15 -1.24
CA GLN A 139 -0.13 7.53 0.08
C GLN A 139 1.09 7.95 0.90
N TYR A 140 0.92 7.84 2.22
CA TYR A 140 1.97 7.91 3.24
C TYR A 140 3.09 8.91 2.93
N ASN A 141 2.85 10.18 3.26
CA ASN A 141 3.88 11.21 3.32
C ASN A 141 3.99 11.68 4.76
N THR A 142 5.21 12.01 5.18
CA THR A 142 5.45 12.47 6.55
C THR A 142 5.53 14.00 6.58
N PRO A 143 5.05 14.68 7.64
CA PRO A 143 5.26 16.13 7.79
C PRO A 143 6.72 16.47 8.10
N TYR A 144 7.54 15.47 8.48
CA TYR A 144 8.96 15.66 8.75
C TYR A 144 9.73 15.68 7.43
N ASP A 145 10.67 16.62 7.28
CA ASP A 145 11.44 16.81 6.04
C ASP A 145 10.54 17.02 4.81
N LEU A 146 9.34 17.58 5.01
CA LEU A 146 8.44 17.95 3.93
C LEU A 146 8.67 19.41 3.57
N HIS A 147 9.19 19.66 2.36
CA HIS A 147 9.43 21.01 1.84
C HIS A 147 8.21 21.61 1.12
N LEU A 148 7.02 21.09 1.42
CA LEU A 148 5.75 21.47 0.82
C LEU A 148 4.71 21.69 1.92
N THR A 149 3.82 22.67 1.72
CA THR A 149 2.68 22.89 2.64
C THR A 149 1.59 21.85 2.45
N GLU A 150 1.39 21.41 1.20
CA GLU A 150 0.32 20.51 0.79
C GLU A 150 0.91 19.38 -0.07
N VAL A 151 0.27 18.22 0.00
CA VAL A 151 0.59 17.06 -0.85
C VAL A 151 -0.63 16.63 -1.64
N GLY A 152 -0.42 15.73 -2.60
CA GLY A 152 -1.46 15.17 -3.45
C GLY A 152 -1.80 16.02 -4.67
N ALA A 153 -2.30 15.37 -5.72
CA ALA A 153 -2.80 16.06 -6.93
C ALA A 153 -3.99 16.99 -6.62
N TYR A 154 -4.70 16.68 -5.54
CA TYR A 154 -5.72 17.49 -4.90
C TYR A 154 -5.25 17.83 -3.48
N PRO A 155 -5.25 19.12 -3.09
CA PRO A 155 -4.61 19.58 -1.88
C PRO A 155 -5.10 18.94 -0.58
N LEU A 156 -4.14 18.49 0.22
CA LEU A 156 -4.32 18.11 1.62
C LEU A 156 -3.04 18.36 2.43
N VAL A 157 -3.19 18.55 3.75
CA VAL A 157 -2.11 18.85 4.67
C VAL A 157 -1.93 17.67 5.64
N VAL A 158 -0.81 16.94 5.49
CA VAL A 158 -0.42 15.88 6.43
C VAL A 158 0.00 16.48 7.77
N SER A 159 -0.23 15.74 8.85
CA SER A 159 0.11 16.15 10.20
C SER A 159 0.94 15.09 10.93
N PRO A 160 1.45 15.37 12.13
CA PRO A 160 2.11 14.35 12.96
C PRO A 160 1.16 13.31 13.56
N GLU A 161 -0.16 13.47 13.42
CA GLU A 161 -1.18 12.58 13.99
C GLU A 161 -1.08 11.16 13.41
N ARG A 162 -1.21 10.18 14.30
CA ARG A 162 -0.98 8.76 14.03
C ARG A 162 -1.92 7.93 14.89
N ILE A 163 -2.29 6.76 14.38
CA ILE A 163 -2.96 5.71 15.15
C ILE A 163 -1.99 4.54 15.21
N THR A 164 -1.27 4.44 16.33
CA THR A 164 -0.16 3.50 16.50
C THR A 164 -0.57 2.20 17.16
N ASP A 165 -1.79 2.12 17.70
CA ASP A 165 -2.35 0.90 18.28
C ASP A 165 -2.92 0.00 17.19
N THR A 166 -2.39 -1.22 17.05
CA THR A 166 -2.84 -2.21 16.07
C THR A 166 -4.27 -2.67 16.29
N GLU A 167 -4.80 -2.55 17.52
CA GLU A 167 -6.14 -3.01 17.89
C GLU A 167 -7.17 -1.86 17.90
N SER A 168 -6.73 -0.65 17.56
CA SER A 168 -7.63 0.51 17.42
C SER A 168 -8.79 0.19 16.48
N HIS A 169 -10.01 0.53 16.93
CA HIS A 169 -11.24 0.30 16.20
C HIS A 169 -11.35 1.21 14.98
N ILE A 170 -11.77 0.63 13.85
CA ILE A 170 -11.99 1.33 12.59
C ILE A 170 -13.49 1.32 12.28
N SER A 171 -14.11 2.50 12.26
CA SER A 171 -15.51 2.69 11.87
C SER A 171 -15.62 3.01 10.38
N PHE A 172 -16.70 2.53 9.75
CA PHE A 172 -17.00 2.82 8.34
C PHE A 172 -17.96 4.00 8.26
N LEU A 173 -17.49 5.12 7.72
CA LEU A 173 -18.29 6.35 7.63
C LEU A 173 -19.33 6.27 6.52
N ASN A 174 -19.00 5.60 5.42
CA ASN A 174 -19.93 5.26 4.35
C ASN A 174 -19.89 3.74 4.06
N PRO A 175 -20.60 2.92 4.87
CA PRO A 175 -20.54 1.47 4.76
C PRO A 175 -21.01 0.90 3.42
N SER A 176 -21.81 1.63 2.65
CA SER A 176 -22.30 1.21 1.33
C SER A 176 -21.38 1.63 0.19
N HIS A 177 -20.30 2.38 0.47
CA HIS A 177 -19.38 2.85 -0.57
C HIS A 177 -18.72 1.66 -1.29
N ARG A 178 -18.55 1.78 -2.62
CA ARG A 178 -18.01 0.72 -3.47
C ARG A 178 -16.64 0.22 -3.00
N ILE A 179 -15.77 1.11 -2.52
CA ILE A 179 -14.44 0.76 -2.00
C ILE A 179 -14.47 -0.22 -0.81
N LEU A 180 -15.59 -0.30 -0.08
CA LEU A 180 -15.77 -1.24 1.03
C LEU A 180 -16.54 -2.50 0.63
N ASN A 181 -17.07 -2.57 -0.59
CA ASN A 181 -18.00 -3.63 -1.00
C ASN A 181 -17.66 -4.30 -2.33
N TYR A 182 -16.67 -3.82 -3.07
CA TYR A 182 -16.31 -4.38 -4.37
C TYR A 182 -14.82 -4.16 -4.73
N PRO A 183 -14.16 -5.17 -5.33
CA PRO A 183 -14.65 -6.54 -5.58
C PRO A 183 -14.62 -7.45 -4.35
N ASN A 184 -14.14 -6.95 -3.22
CA ASN A 184 -14.17 -7.64 -1.93
C ASN A 184 -15.06 -6.88 -0.95
N VAL A 185 -15.79 -7.60 -0.11
CA VAL A 185 -16.51 -6.98 1.01
C VAL A 185 -15.51 -6.80 2.15
N ILE A 186 -15.42 -5.56 2.65
CA ILE A 186 -14.54 -5.17 3.75
C ILE A 186 -15.35 -5.13 5.04
N GLY A 187 -14.89 -5.88 6.03
CA GLY A 187 -15.49 -5.94 7.36
C GLY A 187 -14.48 -5.65 8.46
N GLN A 188 -14.93 -5.70 9.72
CA GLN A 188 -14.04 -5.50 10.87
C GLN A 188 -12.90 -6.53 10.94
N TYR A 189 -13.12 -7.74 10.42
CA TYR A 189 -12.11 -8.79 10.33
C TYR A 189 -10.91 -8.40 9.44
N ASP A 190 -11.10 -7.51 8.46
CA ASP A 190 -10.01 -7.00 7.61
C ASP A 190 -9.05 -6.06 8.34
N PHE A 191 -9.45 -5.64 9.53
CA PHE A 191 -8.63 -4.86 10.44
C PHE A 191 -8.02 -5.74 11.54
N GLN A 192 -8.04 -7.07 11.44
CA GLN A 192 -7.36 -7.92 12.43
C GLN A 192 -5.92 -8.26 12.03
N ASN A 193 -5.07 -8.60 13.00
CA ASN A 193 -3.68 -9.04 12.80
C ASN A 193 -2.76 -8.03 12.10
N TRP A 194 -3.07 -6.73 12.22
CA TRP A 194 -2.20 -5.68 11.71
C TRP A 194 -0.88 -5.66 12.48
N VAL A 195 0.20 -5.37 11.77
CA VAL A 195 1.52 -5.19 12.37
C VAL A 195 1.82 -3.71 12.57
N GLN A 196 2.37 -3.36 13.73
CA GLN A 196 2.81 -2.00 14.08
C GLN A 196 1.68 -0.96 14.20
N ASP A 197 1.39 -0.19 13.14
CA ASP A 197 0.54 1.01 13.23
C ASP A 197 -0.65 0.90 12.26
N ARG A 198 -1.82 1.41 12.65
CA ARG A 198 -3.00 1.51 11.78
C ARG A 198 -2.83 2.56 10.69
N ALA A 199 -2.49 3.77 11.09
CA ALA A 199 -2.41 4.88 10.17
C ALA A 199 -1.33 5.85 10.64
N LEU A 200 -0.62 6.42 9.68
CA LEU A 200 0.51 7.30 9.96
C LEU A 200 0.36 8.60 9.19
N PHE A 201 0.66 9.70 9.89
CA PHE A 201 0.73 11.05 9.33
C PHE A 201 -0.58 11.47 8.67
N LEU A 202 -1.65 11.36 9.46
CA LEU A 202 -3.01 11.62 9.04
C LEU A 202 -3.15 13.07 8.57
N PRO A 203 -3.81 13.32 7.42
CA PRO A 203 -4.23 14.64 7.04
C PRO A 203 -5.18 15.21 8.09
N GLN A 204 -5.05 16.51 8.37
CA GLN A 204 -5.97 17.24 9.27
C GLN A 204 -6.77 18.31 8.53
N LYS A 205 -6.35 18.64 7.31
CA LYS A 205 -7.02 19.59 6.41
C LYS A 205 -6.95 19.04 5.00
N TRP A 206 -8.04 19.13 4.27
CA TRP A 206 -8.17 18.69 2.89
C TRP A 206 -9.28 19.47 2.21
N ALA A 207 -9.27 19.50 0.87
CA ALA A 207 -10.34 20.14 0.09
C ALA A 207 -11.72 19.53 0.40
N SER A 208 -12.78 20.33 0.38
CA SER A 208 -14.15 19.90 0.73
C SER A 208 -14.70 18.77 -0.12
N ASP A 209 -14.12 18.54 -1.30
CA ASP A 209 -14.56 17.52 -2.24
C ASP A 209 -14.02 16.12 -1.92
N PHE A 210 -13.23 15.99 -0.85
CA PHE A 210 -12.84 14.70 -0.30
C PHE A 210 -13.93 14.14 0.63
N GLU A 211 -14.31 12.90 0.36
CA GLU A 211 -15.14 12.06 1.20
C GLU A 211 -14.24 11.15 2.07
N PRO A 212 -14.28 11.28 3.41
CA PRO A 212 -13.62 10.33 4.30
C PRO A 212 -14.42 9.02 4.38
N ILE A 213 -13.74 7.88 4.24
CA ILE A 213 -14.38 6.55 4.21
C ILE A 213 -14.26 5.81 5.54
N LEU A 214 -13.14 6.01 6.23
CA LEU A 214 -12.80 5.31 7.47
C LEU A 214 -12.54 6.32 8.58
N ARG A 215 -13.03 5.99 9.77
CA ARG A 215 -12.70 6.69 11.01
C ARG A 215 -11.93 5.77 11.93
N GLY A 216 -10.79 6.23 12.44
CA GLY A 216 -10.05 5.53 13.48
C GLY A 216 -10.20 6.20 14.84
N GLN A 217 -10.05 5.44 15.92
CA GLN A 217 -10.14 5.95 17.28
C GLN A 217 -8.83 5.72 18.03
N ASN A 218 -8.21 6.81 18.51
CA ASN A 218 -7.02 6.75 19.35
C ASN A 218 -7.37 6.29 20.77
N GLY A 219 -6.37 5.80 21.52
CA GLY A 219 -6.55 5.33 22.90
C GLY A 219 -7.05 6.41 23.89
N ASP A 220 -6.96 7.69 23.51
CA ASP A 220 -7.52 8.84 24.23
C ASP A 220 -8.96 9.19 23.82
N ASN A 221 -9.61 8.33 23.02
CA ASN A 221 -10.94 8.50 22.43
C ASN A 221 -11.07 9.60 21.38
N ARG A 222 -9.99 10.26 20.95
CA ARG A 222 -10.04 11.15 19.78
C ARG A 222 -10.26 10.32 18.52
N THR A 223 -11.09 10.82 17.62
CA THR A 223 -11.38 10.17 16.34
C THR A 223 -10.77 10.92 15.19
N GLU A 224 -10.26 10.19 14.22
CA GLU A 224 -9.58 10.72 13.03
C GLU A 224 -10.27 10.20 11.77
N ASP A 225 -10.52 11.08 10.80
CA ASP A 225 -11.20 10.75 9.52
C ASP A 225 -10.24 10.69 8.33
N GLY A 226 -8.98 11.09 8.53
CA GLY A 226 -7.96 11.18 7.48
C GLY A 226 -7.38 9.84 7.02
N LEU A 227 -7.92 8.69 7.44
CA LEU A 227 -7.31 7.38 7.19
C LEU A 227 -7.35 7.00 5.71
N LEU A 228 -8.50 7.26 5.08
CA LEU A 228 -8.77 6.92 3.68
C LEU A 228 -9.72 7.98 3.11
N LEU A 229 -9.15 8.90 2.34
CA LEU A 229 -9.86 10.03 1.73
C LEU A 229 -10.07 9.77 0.23
N LEU A 230 -11.29 9.95 -0.25
CA LEU A 230 -11.64 9.76 -1.66
C LEU A 230 -12.09 11.07 -2.27
N HIS A 231 -11.58 11.39 -3.46
CA HIS A 231 -12.10 12.50 -4.24
C HIS A 231 -12.45 12.01 -5.64
N LYS A 232 -13.75 12.02 -5.94
CA LYS A 232 -14.27 11.63 -7.25
C LYS A 232 -14.22 12.83 -8.20
N LYS A 233 -13.63 12.62 -9.39
CA LYS A 233 -13.62 13.62 -10.46
C LYS A 233 -13.89 12.94 -11.79
N GLY A 234 -14.85 13.48 -12.55
CA GLY A 234 -15.29 12.87 -13.81
C GLY A 234 -15.73 11.42 -13.58
N LYS A 235 -15.06 10.47 -14.23
CA LYS A 235 -15.33 9.03 -14.09
C LYS A 235 -14.38 8.33 -13.13
N GLY A 236 -13.29 8.97 -12.71
CA GLY A 236 -12.24 8.35 -11.91
C GLY A 236 -12.23 8.84 -10.46
N TYR A 237 -11.21 8.37 -9.76
CA TYR A 237 -11.05 8.59 -8.32
C TYR A 237 -9.60 8.90 -7.99
N TYR A 238 -9.39 9.99 -7.25
CA TYR A 238 -8.20 10.17 -6.47
C TYR A 238 -8.41 9.62 -5.07
N ILE A 239 -7.48 8.81 -4.58
CA ILE A 239 -7.50 8.23 -3.24
C ILE A 239 -6.24 8.70 -2.51
N TYR A 240 -6.40 9.26 -1.31
CA TYR A 240 -5.29 9.44 -0.40
C TYR A 240 -5.37 8.43 0.74
N ASN A 241 -4.35 7.58 0.82
CA ASN A 241 -4.26 6.52 1.82
C ASN A 241 -3.22 6.86 2.91
N SER A 242 -3.69 6.97 4.15
CA SER A 242 -2.85 7.11 5.34
C SER A 242 -2.76 5.83 6.17
N LEU A 243 -3.51 4.79 5.81
CA LEU A 243 -3.33 3.48 6.42
C LEU A 243 -1.92 2.96 6.14
N SER A 244 -1.32 2.30 7.11
CA SER A 244 0.04 1.74 7.02
C SER A 244 0.13 0.50 6.12
N LEU A 245 -0.57 0.48 4.98
CA LEU A 245 -0.62 -0.66 4.05
C LEU A 245 0.78 -1.08 3.58
N PHE A 246 1.72 -0.14 3.47
CA PHE A 246 3.13 -0.42 3.15
C PHE A 246 3.84 -1.33 4.16
N ARG A 247 3.29 -1.50 5.37
CA ARG A 247 3.75 -2.47 6.38
C ARG A 247 2.91 -3.73 6.41
N GLN A 248 1.61 -3.58 6.18
CA GLN A 248 0.65 -4.68 6.23
C GLN A 248 0.78 -5.64 5.04
N LEU A 249 1.01 -5.09 3.84
CA LEU A 249 1.13 -5.87 2.61
C LEU A 249 2.38 -6.77 2.63
N PRO A 250 3.60 -6.28 2.97
CA PRO A 250 4.76 -7.17 3.12
C PRO A 250 4.61 -8.18 4.26
N ALA A 251 3.87 -7.82 5.33
CA ALA A 251 3.63 -8.71 6.46
C ALA A 251 2.61 -9.83 6.16
N GLY A 252 1.88 -9.74 5.04
CA GLY A 252 0.89 -10.74 4.64
C GLY A 252 -0.46 -10.56 5.33
N VAL A 253 -0.87 -9.34 5.66
CA VAL A 253 -2.17 -9.08 6.31
C VAL A 253 -3.30 -9.13 5.26
N ALA A 254 -4.18 -10.12 5.41
CA ALA A 254 -5.27 -10.42 4.49
C ALA A 254 -6.15 -9.20 4.12
N GLY A 255 -6.65 -8.49 5.13
CA GLY A 255 -7.54 -7.35 4.90
C GLY A 255 -6.86 -6.16 4.22
N ALA A 256 -5.55 -6.00 4.37
CA ALA A 256 -4.80 -4.98 3.65
C ALA A 256 -4.77 -5.26 2.14
N TYR A 257 -4.59 -6.52 1.74
CA TYR A 257 -4.66 -6.91 0.32
C TYR A 257 -6.05 -6.72 -0.27
N ARG A 258 -7.12 -7.11 0.44
CA ARG A 258 -8.50 -6.89 -0.02
C ARG A 258 -8.84 -5.41 -0.17
N LEU A 259 -8.54 -4.60 0.84
CA LEU A 259 -8.81 -3.17 0.78
C LEU A 259 -8.02 -2.52 -0.35
N PHE A 260 -6.74 -2.88 -0.52
CA PHE A 260 -5.92 -2.33 -1.59
C PHE A 260 -6.40 -2.79 -2.98
N ALA A 261 -6.84 -4.04 -3.13
CA ALA A 261 -7.47 -4.51 -4.36
C ALA A 261 -8.74 -3.73 -4.70
N ASN A 262 -9.58 -3.42 -3.70
CA ASN A 262 -10.75 -2.55 -3.88
C ASN A 262 -10.36 -1.13 -4.28
N MET A 263 -9.31 -0.55 -3.68
CA MET A 263 -8.79 0.75 -4.07
C MET A 263 -8.38 0.75 -5.55
N LEU A 264 -7.53 -0.19 -5.96
CA LEU A 264 -7.06 -0.32 -7.34
C LEU A 264 -8.22 -0.53 -8.33
N SER A 265 -9.25 -1.27 -7.90
CA SER A 265 -10.41 -1.63 -8.72
C SER A 265 -11.54 -0.61 -8.70
N LEU A 266 -11.40 0.52 -8.01
CA LEU A 266 -12.54 1.37 -7.64
C LEU A 266 -13.33 1.89 -8.85
N ALA A 267 -12.64 2.27 -9.92
CA ALA A 267 -13.26 2.76 -11.16
C ALA A 267 -13.51 1.66 -12.22
N SER A 268 -13.03 0.44 -11.99
CA SER A 268 -13.27 -0.68 -12.89
C SER A 268 -14.76 -1.06 -12.90
N ARG A 269 -15.26 -1.42 -14.09
CA ARG A 269 -16.68 -1.75 -14.31
C ARG A 269 -16.97 -3.19 -13.95
#